data_AF-A0A485AE40-F1
#
_entry.id   AF-A0A485AE40-F1
#
_cell.length_a   1.000
_cell.length_b   1.000
_cell.length_c   1.000
_cell.angle_alpha   90.00
_cell.angle_beta   90.00
_cell.angle_gamma   90.00
#
_symmetry.space_group_name_H-M   'P 1'
#
loop_
_entity.id
_entity.type
_entity.pdbx_description
1 polymer ?
#
loop_
_entity_poly.entity_id
_entity_poly.type
_entity_poly.pdbx_seq_one_letter_code
_entity_poly.pdbx_strand_id
1 'polypeptide(L)'
;MQDEVLRSAARRLMLDEQAPTLAIEGVNLTHYADSLIARFSNPALKHRTWQIAMDGSQKLPQRMLDGIRVHLQRGSRWPLLALGVAGWMRYVSGIDDGWSGY
;
A
#
# COMPACT_ATOMS: atom_id res chain seq x y z
N MET A 1 8.18 6.53 6.60
CA MET A 1 7.05 6.40 7.56
C MET A 1 7.10 7.45 8.68
N GLN A 2 7.52 8.69 8.39
CA GLN A 2 7.54 9.75 9.41
C GLN A 2 6.17 10.43 9.55
N ASP A 3 5.35 10.37 8.49
CA ASP A 3 3.95 10.75 8.54
C ASP A 3 3.13 9.67 9.26
N GLU A 4 2.48 10.06 10.35
CA GLU A 4 1.71 9.16 11.21
C GLU A 4 0.42 8.66 10.54
N VAL A 5 -0.21 9.48 9.68
CA VAL A 5 -1.40 9.10 8.93
C VAL A 5 -1.06 8.00 7.93
N LEU A 6 0.01 8.20 7.15
CA LEU A 6 0.50 7.19 6.21
C LEU A 6 1.00 5.94 6.93
N ARG A 7 1.58 6.09 8.13
CA ARG A 7 1.99 4.95 8.97
C ARG A 7 0.81 4.10 9.40
N SER A 8 -0.21 4.72 9.96
CA SER A 8 -1.44 4.04 10.38
C SER A 8 -2.15 3.39 9.18
N ALA A 9 -2.28 4.11 8.07
CA ALA A 9 -2.89 3.59 6.84
C ALA A 9 -2.13 2.39 6.27
N ALA A 10 -0.80 2.44 6.21
CA ALA A 10 0.01 1.32 5.72
C ALA A 10 -0.15 0.08 6.61
N ARG A 11 -0.14 0.25 7.93
CA ARG A 11 -0.30 -0.88 8.87
C ARG A 11 -1.70 -1.49 8.78
N ARG A 12 -2.74 -0.67 8.68
CA ARG A 12 -4.12 -1.14 8.47
C ARG A 12 -4.29 -1.86 7.14
N LEU A 13 -3.70 -1.34 6.06
CA LEU A 13 -3.68 -2.02 4.77
C LEU A 13 -3.05 -3.41 4.89
N MET A 14 -1.93 -3.55 5.61
CA MET A 14 -1.25 -4.83 5.80
C MET A 14 -2.11 -5.85 6.57
N LEU A 15 -2.79 -5.44 7.64
CA LEU A 15 -3.47 -6.36 8.56
C LEU A 15 -4.96 -6.55 8.25
N ASP A 16 -5.66 -5.50 7.86
CA ASP A 16 -7.11 -5.54 7.70
C ASP A 16 -7.51 -5.98 6.29
N GLU A 17 -6.65 -5.72 5.30
CA GLU A 17 -6.98 -5.94 3.88
C GLU A 17 -6.04 -6.94 3.19
N GLN A 18 -4.72 -6.88 3.43
CA GLN A 18 -3.80 -7.85 2.81
C GLN A 18 -3.81 -9.19 3.53
N ALA A 19 -3.61 -9.21 4.85
CA ALA A 19 -3.51 -10.45 5.62
C ALA A 19 -4.67 -11.44 5.39
N PRO A 20 -5.95 -11.03 5.33
CA PRO A 20 -7.05 -11.97 5.08
C PRO A 20 -7.01 -12.62 3.69
N THR A 21 -6.26 -12.05 2.74
CA THR A 21 -6.14 -12.55 1.37
C THR A 21 -4.97 -13.51 1.16
N LEU A 22 -4.10 -13.68 2.17
CA LEU A 22 -2.94 -14.55 2.11
C LEU A 22 -3.28 -15.96 2.59
N ALA A 23 -2.78 -16.96 1.87
CA ALA A 23 -2.76 -18.35 2.31
C ALA A 23 -1.33 -18.68 2.80
N ILE A 24 -1.05 -18.42 4.07
CA ILE A 24 0.27 -18.64 4.67
C ILE A 24 0.13 -19.17 6.10
N GLU A 25 0.92 -20.18 6.45
CA GLU A 25 0.97 -20.79 7.78
C GLU A 25 2.33 -20.54 8.44
N GLY A 26 2.37 -20.56 9.77
CA GLY A 26 3.62 -20.43 10.54
C GLY A 26 4.22 -19.01 10.60
N VAL A 27 3.51 -18.00 10.09
CA VAL A 27 3.97 -16.60 10.13
C VAL A 27 3.04 -15.76 11.00
N ASN A 28 3.61 -15.04 11.98
CA ASN A 28 2.90 -14.02 12.72
C ASN A 28 2.81 -12.74 11.87
N LEU A 29 1.68 -12.55 11.19
CA LEU A 29 1.46 -11.42 10.28
C LEU A 29 1.48 -10.06 11.00
N THR A 30 1.05 -9.98 12.26
CA THR A 30 1.16 -8.77 13.08
C THR A 30 2.62 -8.37 13.28
N HIS A 31 3.43 -9.32 13.75
CA HIS A 31 4.86 -9.09 13.95
C HIS A 31 5.58 -8.77 12.63
N TYR A 32 5.17 -9.43 11.54
CA TYR A 32 5.72 -9.15 10.22
C TYR A 32 5.37 -7.74 9.71
N ALA A 33 4.12 -7.29 9.88
CA ALA A 33 3.71 -5.93 9.55
C ALA A 33 4.49 -4.90 10.36
N ASP A 34 4.65 -5.10 11.67
CA ASP A 34 5.43 -4.21 12.53
C ASP A 34 6.91 -4.15 12.08
N SER A 35 7.48 -5.30 11.69
CA SER A 35 8.83 -5.37 11.12
C SER A 35 8.96 -4.61 9.79
N LEU A 36 7.95 -4.66 8.92
CA LEU A 36 7.92 -3.88 7.68
C LEU A 36 7.86 -2.38 7.94
N ILE A 37 7.01 -1.93 8.87
CA ILE A 37 6.92 -0.52 9.27
C ILE A 37 8.25 -0.03 9.82
N ALA A 38 8.90 -0.82 10.68
CA ALA A 38 10.23 -0.49 11.21
C ALA A 38 11.27 -0.33 10.08
N ARG A 39 11.30 -1.26 9.12
CA ARG A 39 12.19 -1.18 7.95
C ARG A 39 11.91 0.06 7.09
N PHE A 40 10.65 0.38 6.82
CA PHE A 40 10.27 1.58 6.06
C PHE A 40 10.51 2.89 6.83
N SER A 41 10.74 2.82 8.13
CA SER A 41 11.10 3.96 8.98
C SER A 41 12.61 4.19 9.05
N ASN A 42 13.42 3.25 8.57
CA ASN A 42 14.88 3.35 8.66
C ASN A 42 15.42 4.48 7.75
N PRO A 43 15.98 5.57 8.31
CA PRO A 43 16.48 6.71 7.52
C PRO A 43 17.74 6.37 6.72
N ALA A 44 18.45 5.28 7.05
CA ALA A 44 19.62 4.83 6.30
C ALA A 44 19.23 4.24 4.93
N LEU A 45 17.99 3.78 4.75
CA LEU A 45 17.46 3.28 3.48
C LEU A 45 17.00 4.46 2.62
N LYS A 46 17.89 5.00 1.79
CA LYS A 46 17.65 6.17 0.92
C LYS A 46 16.81 5.87 -0.33
N HIS A 47 15.89 4.91 -0.29
CA HIS A 47 15.02 4.61 -1.43
C HIS A 47 14.06 5.77 -1.65
N ARG A 48 14.11 6.41 -2.81
CA ARG A 48 13.15 7.46 -3.15
C ARG A 48 11.80 6.82 -3.49
N THR A 49 10.71 7.44 -3.04
CA THR A 49 9.35 6.94 -3.25
C THR A 49 9.03 6.70 -4.71
N TRP A 50 9.51 7.57 -5.62
CA TRP A 50 9.37 7.39 -7.06
C TRP A 50 10.09 6.15 -7.58
N GLN A 51 11.26 5.77 -7.02
CA GLN A 51 11.97 4.54 -7.41
C GLN A 51 11.18 3.29 -7.02
N ILE A 52 10.42 3.35 -5.93
CA ILE A 52 9.54 2.25 -5.51
C ILE A 52 8.30 2.17 -6.40
N ALA A 53 7.77 3.32 -6.84
CA ALA A 53 6.60 3.45 -7.69
C ALA A 53 6.84 3.11 -9.17
N MET A 54 8.09 3.07 -9.63
CA MET A 54 8.47 2.61 -10.98
C MET A 54 7.87 1.23 -11.29
N ASP A 55 7.57 0.98 -12.57
CA ASP A 55 6.91 -0.26 -13.04
C ASP A 55 5.58 -0.55 -12.33
N GLY A 56 4.84 0.51 -11.96
CA GLY A 56 3.61 0.42 -11.19
C GLY A 56 2.54 -0.48 -11.84
N SER A 57 2.40 -0.43 -13.17
CA SER A 57 1.47 -1.29 -13.92
C SER A 57 1.82 -2.78 -13.78
N GLN A 58 3.10 -3.13 -13.66
CA GLN A 58 3.55 -4.51 -13.43
C GLN A 58 3.38 -4.97 -11.99
N LYS A 59 3.29 -4.03 -11.04
CA LYS A 59 3.15 -4.31 -9.60
C LYS A 59 1.70 -4.34 -9.14
N LEU A 60 0.82 -3.60 -9.81
CA LEU A 60 -0.58 -3.42 -9.42
C LEU A 60 -1.37 -4.74 -9.33
N PRO A 61 -1.25 -5.68 -10.29
CA PRO A 61 -2.02 -6.92 -10.26
C PRO A 61 -1.84 -7.70 -8.95
N GLN A 62 -0.61 -8.03 -8.61
CA GLN A 62 -0.24 -8.88 -7.48
C GLN A 62 -0.18 -8.14 -6.15
N ARG A 63 0.01 -6.81 -6.13
CA ARG A 63 0.06 -6.05 -4.87
C ARG A 63 -1.29 -5.51 -4.45
N MET A 64 -2.21 -5.29 -5.38
CA MET A 64 -3.49 -4.66 -5.09
C MET A 64 -4.67 -5.44 -5.67
N LEU A 65 -4.69 -5.69 -6.99
CA LEU A 65 -5.88 -6.19 -7.67
C LEU A 65 -6.27 -7.62 -7.24
N ASP A 66 -5.30 -8.48 -6.94
CA ASP A 66 -5.58 -9.83 -6.44
C ASP A 66 -6.27 -9.81 -5.08
N GLY A 67 -5.82 -8.97 -4.16
CA GLY A 67 -6.50 -8.77 -2.88
C GLY A 67 -7.92 -8.21 -3.06
N ILE A 68 -8.10 -7.23 -3.95
CA ILE A 68 -9.41 -6.67 -4.29
C ILE A 68 -10.37 -7.75 -4.81
N ARG A 69 -9.91 -8.65 -5.69
CA ARG A 69 -10.73 -9.77 -6.19
C ARG A 69 -11.21 -10.66 -5.06
N VAL A 70 -10.35 -10.99 -4.11
CA VAL A 70 -10.72 -11.79 -2.92
C VAL A 70 -11.77 -11.07 -2.09
N HIS A 71 -11.62 -9.77 -1.84
CA HIS A 71 -12.60 -9.02 -1.07
C HIS A 71 -13.95 -8.88 -1.76
N LEU A 72 -13.96 -8.69 -3.09
CA LEU A 72 -15.18 -8.66 -3.90
C LEU A 72 -15.92 -9.99 -3.81
N GLN A 73 -15.22 -11.12 -3.94
CA GLN A 73 -15.81 -12.46 -3.82
C GLN A 73 -16.41 -12.70 -2.42
N ARG A 74 -15.80 -12.14 -1.38
CA ARG A 74 -16.22 -12.31 0.02
C ARG A 74 -17.22 -11.25 0.50
N GLY A 75 -17.52 -10.22 -0.29
CA GLY A 75 -18.36 -9.09 0.12
C GLY A 75 -17.78 -8.27 1.30
N SER A 76 -16.45 -8.25 1.45
CA SER A 76 -15.78 -7.55 2.57
C SER A 76 -15.24 -6.18 2.15
N ARG A 77 -14.90 -5.32 3.11
CA ARG A 77 -14.42 -3.95 2.86
C ARG A 77 -12.92 -3.92 2.55
N TRP A 78 -12.51 -3.02 1.64
CA TRP A 78 -11.11 -2.84 1.19
C TRP A 78 -10.76 -1.37 0.83
N PRO A 79 -11.10 -0.38 1.67
CA PRO A 79 -10.92 1.04 1.33
C PRO A 79 -9.46 1.45 1.06
N LEU A 80 -8.47 0.83 1.69
CA LEU A 80 -7.06 1.22 1.54
C LEU A 80 -6.44 0.63 0.28
N LEU A 81 -6.86 -0.55 -0.15
CA LEU A 81 -6.58 -1.11 -1.47
C LEU A 81 -7.14 -0.20 -2.57
N ALA A 82 -8.39 0.28 -2.41
CA ALA A 82 -8.99 1.25 -3.33
C ALA A 82 -8.19 2.56 -3.37
N LEU A 83 -7.80 3.08 -2.20
CA LEU A 83 -6.96 4.27 -2.09
C LEU A 83 -5.60 4.06 -2.77
N GLY A 84 -4.99 2.88 -2.65
CA GLY A 84 -3.73 2.54 -3.32
C GLY A 84 -3.85 2.58 -4.85
N VAL A 85 -4.94 2.04 -5.40
CA VAL A 85 -5.23 2.10 -6.85
C VAL A 85 -5.49 3.55 -7.29
N ALA A 86 -6.30 4.31 -6.55
CA ALA A 86 -6.57 5.71 -6.84
C ALA A 86 -5.30 6.57 -6.79
N GLY A 87 -4.43 6.34 -5.80
CA GLY A 87 -3.13 7.00 -5.70
C GLY A 87 -2.21 6.67 -6.87
N TRP A 88 -2.22 5.43 -7.35
CA TRP A 88 -1.49 5.06 -8.57
C TRP A 88 -2.06 5.77 -9.80
N MET A 89 -3.38 5.79 -9.99
CA MET A 89 -4.04 6.50 -11.10
C MET A 89 -3.70 8.00 -11.09
N ARG A 90 -3.75 8.64 -9.91
CA ARG A 90 -3.34 10.04 -9.71
C ARG A 90 -1.87 10.22 -10.10
N TYR A 91 -0.97 9.37 -9.62
CA TYR A 91 0.46 9.46 -9.92
C TYR A 91 0.76 9.33 -11.42
N VAL A 92 0.19 8.34 -12.11
CA VAL A 92 0.45 8.13 -13.54
C VAL A 92 -0.24 9.15 -14.45
N SER A 93 -1.26 9.85 -13.94
CA SER A 93 -1.90 10.95 -14.68
C SER A 93 -0.97 12.16 -14.87
N GLY A 94 0.15 12.23 -14.13
CA GLY A 94 1.14 13.30 -14.26
C GLY A 94 0.67 14.67 -13.78
N ILE A 95 -0.56 14.77 -13.26
CA ILE A 95 -1.10 15.98 -12.66
C ILE A 95 -0.64 15.97 -11.20
N ASP A 96 0.18 16.93 -10.76
CA ASP A 96 0.48 17.09 -9.33
C ASP A 96 -0.69 17.78 -8.61
N ASP A 97 -0.67 17.86 -7.27
CA ASP A 97 -1.62 18.69 -6.52
C ASP A 97 -1.28 20.19 -6.63
N GLY A 98 -0.60 20.59 -7.73
CA GLY A 98 -0.19 21.94 -8.02
C GLY A 98 -1.40 22.86 -8.05
N TRP A 99 -1.67 23.48 -6.91
CA TRP A 99 -2.44 24.70 -6.85
C TRP A 99 -1.63 25.76 -7.61
N SER A 100 -1.92 25.92 -8.90
CA SER A 100 -1.48 27.08 -9.67
C SER A 100 -2.31 28.28 -9.22
N GLY A 101 -2.00 28.76 -8.02
CA GLY A 101 -2.41 30.08 -7.59
C GLY A 101 -1.84 31.13 -8.53
N TYR A 102 -2.71 31.84 -9.21
CA TYR A 102 -2.49 33.26 -9.40
C TYR A 102 -2.75 33.97 -8.08
#